data_AF-A0A2X2C357-F1
#
_entry.id   AF-A0A2X2C357-F1
#
_cell.length_a   1.000
_cell.length_b   1.000
_cell.length_c   1.000
_cell.angle_alpha   90.00
_cell.angle_beta   90.00
_cell.angle_gamma   90.00
#
_symmetry.space_group_name_H-M   'P 1'
#
loop_
_entity.id
_entity.type
_entity.pdbx_description
1 polymer ?
#
loop_
_entity_poly.entity_id
_entity_poly.type
_entity_poly.pdbx_seq_one_letter_code
_entity_poly.pdbx_strand_id
1 'polypeptide(L)'
;MSYQCPLCSQPLALKAHSWVCDNHHQFDCAKEGYVNLLPVQFKRSKEPGDSAEMISARRDFLDAGFYQPMRDKVAQLVAEHLPEDNPQVLDIGCGEGYYTYQIYQQLKSKKSTSLWLRCGEGCH
;
A
#
# COMPACT_ATOMS: atom_id res chain seq x y z
N MET A 1 -11.01 -6.82 5.02
CA MET A 1 -10.99 -5.39 5.40
C MET A 1 -11.51 -4.57 4.22
N SER A 2 -12.48 -3.69 4.43
CA SER A 2 -12.99 -2.76 3.40
C SER A 2 -12.47 -1.36 3.66
N TYR A 3 -12.11 -0.62 2.61
CA TYR A 3 -11.79 0.79 2.75
C TYR A 3 -13.02 1.56 3.21
N GLN A 4 -12.82 2.60 4.03
CA GLN A 4 -13.88 3.49 4.50
C GLN A 4 -13.78 4.83 3.80
N CYS A 5 -14.93 5.42 3.50
CA CYS A 5 -15.02 6.74 2.90
C CYS A 5 -14.55 7.80 3.91
N PRO A 6 -13.53 8.63 3.60
CA PRO A 6 -13.02 9.65 4.51
C PRO A 6 -14.03 10.79 4.80
N LEU A 7 -15.13 10.87 4.05
CA LEU A 7 -16.14 11.93 4.17
C LEU A 7 -17.37 11.49 4.98
N CYS A 8 -17.74 10.21 4.94
CA CYS A 8 -18.95 9.72 5.61
C CYS A 8 -18.79 8.39 6.36
N SER A 9 -17.56 7.85 6.41
CA SER A 9 -17.19 6.59 7.07
C SER A 9 -17.92 5.33 6.56
N GLN A 10 -18.74 5.45 5.52
CA GLN A 10 -19.39 4.31 4.88
C GLN A 10 -18.38 3.46 4.09
N PRO A 11 -18.61 2.14 3.95
CA PRO A 11 -17.76 1.27 3.16
C PRO A 11 -17.61 1.77 1.72
N LEU A 12 -16.40 1.64 1.17
CA LEU A 12 -16.10 1.88 -0.22
C LEU A 12 -16.15 0.56 -1.01
N ALA A 13 -16.90 0.55 -2.10
CA ALA A 13 -16.92 -0.52 -3.08
C ALA A 13 -16.14 -0.10 -4.33
N LEU A 14 -15.31 -1.00 -4.87
CA LEU A 14 -14.63 -0.76 -6.14
C LEU A 14 -15.62 -0.96 -7.29
N LYS A 15 -15.86 0.08 -8.08
CA LYS A 15 -16.65 0.07 -9.31
C LYS A 15 -15.74 0.47 -10.47
N ALA A 16 -15.40 -0.48 -11.34
CA ALA A 16 -14.41 -0.31 -12.41
C ALA A 16 -13.07 0.26 -11.86
N HIS A 17 -12.79 1.53 -12.13
CA HIS A 17 -11.54 2.22 -11.72
C HIS A 17 -11.74 3.23 -10.59
N SER A 18 -12.87 3.18 -9.87
CA SER A 18 -13.16 4.15 -8.81
C SER A 18 -13.75 3.48 -7.57
N TRP A 19 -13.36 3.96 -6.40
CA TRP A 19 -13.94 3.55 -5.11
C TRP A 19 -15.12 4.46 -4.79
N VAL A 20 -16.29 3.87 -4.53
CA VAL A 20 -17.55 4.60 -4.33
C VAL A 20 -18.27 4.10 -3.07
N CYS A 21 -18.78 5.02 -2.24
CA CYS A 21 -19.66 4.69 -1.12
C CYS A 21 -21.15 4.89 -1.46
N ASP A 22 -22.05 4.44 -0.59
CA ASP A 22 -23.51 4.57 -0.78
C ASP A 22 -24.00 6.02 -0.86
N ASN A 23 -23.23 6.97 -0.32
CA ASN A 23 -23.49 8.41 -0.45
C ASN A 23 -22.92 9.02 -1.75
N HIS A 24 -22.47 8.20 -2.68
CA HIS A 24 -21.95 8.59 -3.99
C HIS A 24 -20.65 9.43 -3.95
N HIS A 25 -19.89 9.38 -2.85
CA HIS A 25 -18.52 9.91 -2.85
C HIS A 25 -17.61 8.97 -3.64
N GLN A 26 -16.86 9.52 -4.59
CA GLN A 26 -16.02 8.79 -5.53
C GLN A 26 -14.54 9.17 -5.38
N PHE A 27 -13.67 8.15 -5.42
CA PHE A 27 -12.22 8.29 -5.42
C PHE A 27 -11.63 7.47 -6.57
N ASP A 28 -11.07 8.15 -7.56
CA ASP A 28 -10.51 7.51 -8.74
C ASP A 28 -9.15 6.87 -8.45
N CYS A 29 -8.91 5.70 -9.02
CA CYS A 29 -7.60 5.07 -9.04
C CYS A 29 -6.69 5.81 -10.03
N ALA A 30 -5.48 6.13 -9.59
CA ALA A 30 -4.42 6.65 -10.44
C ALA A 30 -3.94 5.58 -11.43
N LYS A 31 -3.26 6.00 -12.49
CA LYS A 31 -2.74 5.08 -13.52
C LYS A 31 -1.70 4.11 -12.95
N GLU A 32 -1.02 4.54 -11.91
CA GLU A 32 -0.02 3.79 -11.14
C GLU A 32 -0.66 2.81 -10.14
N GLY A 33 -2.00 2.74 -10.07
CA GLY A 33 -2.74 1.72 -9.34
C GLY A 33 -3.09 2.07 -7.88
N TYR A 34 -2.72 3.25 -7.39
CA TYR A 34 -3.08 3.73 -6.04
C TYR A 34 -4.38 4.55 -6.05
N VAL A 35 -5.03 4.70 -4.89
CA VAL A 35 -6.19 5.58 -4.69
C VAL A 35 -5.85 6.67 -3.69
N ASN A 36 -6.15 7.93 -4.00
CA ASN A 36 -5.96 9.05 -3.08
C ASN A 36 -7.23 9.29 -2.25
N LEU A 37 -7.17 8.94 -0.96
CA LEU A 37 -8.26 9.11 0.00
C LEU A 37 -8.15 10.42 0.82
N LEU A 38 -7.27 11.35 0.46
CA LEU A 38 -7.17 12.64 1.13
C LEU A 38 -8.29 13.58 0.67
N PRO A 39 -9.06 14.19 1.60
CA PRO A 39 -10.04 15.21 1.25
C PRO A 39 -9.39 16.38 0.49
N VAL A 40 -10.10 16.93 -0.51
CA VAL A 40 -9.60 17.98 -1.42
C VAL A 40 -9.04 19.20 -0.65
N GLN A 41 -9.64 19.53 0.49
CA GLN A 41 -9.21 20.63 1.36
C GLN A 41 -7.83 20.45 2.01
N PHE A 42 -7.31 19.23 2.08
CA PHE A 42 -5.98 18.92 2.61
C PHE A 42 -4.95 18.56 1.52
N LYS A 43 -5.33 18.57 0.23
CA LYS A 43 -4.41 18.24 -0.88
C LYS A 43 -3.28 19.28 -1.09
N ARG A 44 -3.38 20.47 -0.49
CA ARG A 44 -2.45 21.59 -0.69
C ARG A 44 -1.96 22.16 0.64
N SER A 45 -1.45 21.31 1.53
CA SER A 45 -0.60 21.80 2.62
C SER A 45 0.59 22.56 2.01
N LYS A 46 0.89 23.75 2.53
CA LYS A 46 2.07 24.54 2.15
C LYS A 46 3.38 23.90 2.62
N GLU A 47 3.29 22.91 3.51
CA GLU A 47 4.40 22.10 4.00
C GLU A 47 4.15 20.64 3.57
N PRO A 48 4.60 20.23 2.37
CA PRO A 48 4.75 18.81 2.06
C PRO A 48 5.78 18.22 3.02
N GLY A 49 5.42 17.18 3.77
CA GLY A 49 6.28 16.63 4.83
C GLY A 49 7.66 16.18 4.34
N ASP A 50 7.70 15.42 3.25
CA ASP A 50 8.94 14.98 2.61
C ASP A 50 9.14 15.76 1.29
N SER A 51 10.31 16.39 1.12
CA SER A 51 10.72 16.99 -0.17
C SER A 51 11.18 15.92 -1.17
N ALA A 52 11.26 16.27 -2.46
CA ALA A 52 11.76 15.35 -3.49
C ALA A 52 13.20 14.88 -3.21
N GLU A 53 14.04 15.78 -2.68
CA GLU A 53 15.42 15.49 -2.31
C GLU A 53 15.47 14.51 -1.13
N MET A 54 14.60 14.68 -0.12
CA MET A 54 14.51 13.76 1.01
C MET A 54 14.06 12.36 0.59
N ILE A 55 13.12 12.28 -0.37
CA ILE A 55 12.67 11.01 -0.94
C ILE A 55 13.84 10.32 -1.66
N SER A 56 14.57 11.05 -2.51
CA SER A 56 15.74 10.50 -3.22
C SER A 56 16.80 10.00 -2.24
N ALA A 57 17.16 10.79 -1.24
CA ALA A 57 18.17 10.41 -0.25
C ALA A 57 17.75 9.18 0.56
N ARG A 58 16.46 9.07 0.92
CA ARG A 58 15.91 7.88 1.58
C ARG A 58 16.05 6.66 0.68
N ARG A 59 15.73 6.79 -0.61
CA ARG A 59 15.86 5.71 -1.59
C ARG A 59 17.30 5.23 -1.70
N ASP A 60 18.24 6.14 -1.93
CA ASP A 60 19.66 5.82 -2.09
C ASP A 60 20.22 5.08 -0.86
N PHE A 61 19.81 5.50 0.34
CA PHE A 61 20.18 4.84 1.59
C PHE A 61 19.61 3.42 1.71
N LEU A 62 18.34 3.24 1.35
CA LEU A 62 17.68 1.93 1.42
C LEU A 62 18.24 0.96 0.37
N ASP A 63 18.54 1.45 -0.83
CA ASP A 63 19.11 0.68 -1.94
C ASP A 63 20.58 0.31 -1.70
N ALA A 64 21.32 1.11 -0.92
CA ALA A 64 22.65 0.75 -0.42
C ALA A 64 22.64 -0.43 0.56
N GLY A 65 21.45 -0.92 0.96
CA GLY A 65 21.31 -2.15 1.75
C GLY A 65 21.56 -2.00 3.25
N PHE A 66 21.77 -0.77 3.75
CA PHE A 66 22.01 -0.54 5.18
C PHE A 66 20.90 -1.11 6.08
N TYR A 67 19.65 -1.07 5.60
CA TYR A 67 18.47 -1.59 6.30
C TYR A 67 18.02 -2.98 5.85
N GLN A 68 18.77 -3.61 4.95
CA GLN A 68 18.41 -4.94 4.44
C GLN A 68 18.26 -5.99 5.55
N PRO A 69 19.17 -6.11 6.56
CA PRO A 69 19.00 -7.10 7.61
C PRO A 69 17.71 -6.90 8.43
N MET A 70 17.33 -5.66 8.68
CA MET A 70 16.09 -5.32 9.36
C MET A 70 14.88 -5.69 8.49
N ARG A 71 14.88 -5.28 7.22
CA ARG A 71 13.82 -5.58 6.26
C ARG A 71 13.56 -7.09 6.15
N ASP A 72 14.63 -7.86 5.99
CA ASP A 72 14.55 -9.30 5.83
C ASP A 72 14.05 -9.96 7.12
N LYS A 73 14.48 -9.47 8.29
CA LYS A 73 13.99 -9.98 9.58
C LYS A 73 12.52 -9.68 9.81
N VAL A 74 12.05 -8.47 9.47
CA VAL A 74 10.63 -8.11 9.53
C VAL A 74 9.82 -9.01 8.62
N ALA A 75 10.24 -9.21 7.37
CA ALA A 75 9.55 -10.08 6.42
C ALA A 75 9.46 -11.53 6.92
N GLN A 76 10.54 -12.06 7.49
CA GLN A 76 10.54 -13.37 8.13
C GLN A 76 9.50 -13.44 9.26
N LEU A 77 9.54 -12.50 10.21
CA LEU A 77 8.64 -12.49 11.36
C LEU A 77 7.18 -12.39 10.95
N VAL A 78 6.85 -11.53 9.98
CA VAL A 78 5.50 -11.44 9.42
C VAL A 78 5.06 -12.78 8.84
N ALA A 79 5.92 -13.43 8.05
CA ALA A 79 5.61 -14.73 7.47
C ALA A 79 5.49 -15.87 8.49
N GLU A 80 6.07 -15.74 9.68
CA GLU A 80 5.97 -16.72 10.77
C GLU A 80 4.70 -16.54 11.61
N HIS A 81 4.23 -15.30 11.78
CA HIS A 81 3.10 -14.99 12.67
C HIS A 81 1.76 -14.80 11.96
N LEU A 82 1.76 -14.75 10.62
CA LEU A 82 0.51 -14.66 9.86
C LEU A 82 -0.25 -15.99 9.88
N PRO A 83 -1.60 -15.94 9.94
CA PRO A 83 -2.42 -17.12 9.78
C PRO A 83 -2.23 -17.73 8.39
N GLU A 84 -2.31 -19.06 8.32
CA GLU A 84 -2.14 -19.81 7.07
C GLU A 84 -3.24 -19.47 6.05
N ASP A 85 -4.47 -19.29 6.52
CA ASP A 85 -5.63 -19.03 5.67
C ASP A 85 -5.85 -17.54 5.40
N ASN A 86 -5.75 -17.16 4.11
CA ASN A 86 -6.07 -15.85 3.56
C ASN A 86 -5.63 -14.62 4.42
N PRO A 87 -4.33 -14.50 4.76
CA PRO A 87 -3.84 -13.39 5.58
C PRO A 87 -3.97 -12.06 4.83
N GLN A 88 -4.41 -11.03 5.54
CA GLN A 88 -4.41 -9.65 5.06
C GLN A 88 -3.37 -8.84 5.84
N VAL A 89 -2.49 -8.16 5.12
CA VAL A 89 -1.43 -7.32 5.70
C VAL A 89 -1.64 -5.88 5.26
N LEU A 90 -1.55 -4.96 6.21
CA LEU A 90 -1.57 -3.52 5.96
C LEU A 90 -0.26 -2.92 6.45
N ASP A 91 0.45 -2.23 5.56
CA ASP A 91 1.64 -1.47 5.89
C ASP A 91 1.29 0.02 5.97
N ILE A 92 1.45 0.59 7.17
CA ILE A 92 1.11 2.00 7.46
C ILE A 92 2.41 2.80 7.37
N GLY A 93 2.44 3.80 6.49
CA GLY A 93 3.66 4.55 6.23
C GLY A 93 4.65 3.77 5.36
N CYS A 94 4.14 2.98 4.41
CA CYS A 94 4.95 2.14 3.51
C CYS A 94 5.95 2.91 2.64
N GLY A 95 5.83 4.24 2.55
CA GLY A 95 6.70 5.09 1.73
C GLY A 95 6.67 4.62 0.27
N GLU A 96 7.83 4.27 -0.26
CA GLU A 96 7.99 3.73 -1.62
C GLU A 96 7.85 2.20 -1.69
N GLY A 97 7.49 1.54 -0.59
CA GLY A 97 7.20 0.11 -0.54
C GLY A 97 8.41 -0.79 -0.26
N TYR A 98 9.53 -0.25 0.25
CA TYR A 98 10.76 -1.01 0.51
C TYR A 98 10.53 -2.26 1.39
N TYR A 99 9.80 -2.11 2.50
CA TYR A 99 9.47 -3.22 3.39
C TYR A 99 8.32 -4.07 2.85
N THR A 100 7.27 -3.42 2.37
CA THR A 100 6.06 -4.07 1.84
C THR A 100 6.41 -5.07 0.73
N TYR A 101 7.32 -4.68 -0.17
CA TYR A 101 7.77 -5.52 -1.27
C TYR A 101 8.47 -6.79 -0.78
N GLN A 102 9.38 -6.67 0.19
CA GLN A 102 10.08 -7.84 0.73
C GLN A 102 9.13 -8.78 1.49
N ILE A 103 8.20 -8.22 2.27
CA ILE A 103 7.14 -9.01 2.93
C ILE A 103 6.33 -9.77 1.87
N TYR A 104 5.91 -9.09 0.79
CA TYR A 104 5.20 -9.73 -0.31
C TYR A 104 5.99 -10.90 -0.91
N GLN A 105 7.27 -10.72 -1.20
CA GLN A 105 8.11 -11.78 -1.77
C GLN A 105 8.26 -12.97 -0.81
N GLN A 106 8.41 -12.72 0.48
CA GLN A 106 8.50 -13.77 1.50
C GLN A 106 7.20 -14.57 1.65
N LEU A 107 6.04 -13.92 1.52
CA LEU A 107 4.74 -14.59 1.58
C LEU A 107 4.45 -15.37 0.29
N LYS A 108 4.83 -14.82 -0.86
CA LYS A 108 4.71 -15.48 -2.17
C LYS A 108 5.55 -16.76 -2.24
N SER A 109 6.75 -16.77 -1.66
CA SER A 109 7.61 -17.95 -1.66
C SER A 109 7.12 -19.07 -0.75
N LYS A 110 6.45 -18.74 0.37
CA LYS A 110 5.82 -19.74 1.26
C LYS A 110 4.55 -20.36 0.67
N LYS A 111 3.76 -19.57 -0.06
CA LYS A 111 2.50 -20.04 -0.68
C LYS A 111 2.73 -20.39 -2.15
N SER A 112 3.16 -21.63 -2.41
CA SER A 112 2.89 -22.22 -3.72
C SER A 112 1.37 -22.24 -3.90
N THR A 113 0.87 -21.58 -4.96
CA THR A 113 -0.54 -21.48 -5.40
C THR A 113 -1.32 -20.20 -4.99
N SER A 114 -1.51 -19.34 -6.01
CA SER A 114 -2.47 -18.23 -6.20
C SER A 114 -2.88 -17.38 -4.99
N LEU A 115 -2.26 -16.20 -4.85
CA LEU A 115 -2.78 -15.12 -4.02
C LEU A 115 -2.95 -13.85 -4.87
N TRP A 116 -4.20 -13.39 -4.97
CA TRP A 116 -4.59 -12.21 -5.72
C TRP A 116 -3.96 -10.95 -5.13
N LEU A 117 -2.99 -10.38 -5.84
CA LEU A 117 -2.63 -8.98 -5.68
C LEU A 117 -3.82 -8.15 -6.14
N ARG A 118 -4.49 -7.44 -5.24
CA ARG A 118 -5.20 -6.22 -5.62
C ARG A 118 -4.23 -5.04 -5.52
N CYS A 119 -3.14 -5.16 -6.26
CA CYS A 119 -2.32 -4.04 -6.71
C CYS A 119 -2.51 -4.05 -8.22
N GLY A 120 -2.96 -2.93 -8.80
CA GLY A 120 -3.52 -2.86 -10.15
C GLY A 120 -2.80 -3.72 -11.18
N GLU A 121 -3.37 -4.89 -11.48
CA GLU A 121 -3.09 -5.58 -12.72
C GLU A 121 -3.78 -4.78 -13.81
N GLY A 122 -2.98 -4.36 -14.79
CA GLY A 122 -3.42 -3.56 -15.90
C GLY A 122 -4.62 -4.19 -16.60
N CYS A 123 -5.48 -3.31 -17.13
CA CYS A 123 -6.37 -3.67 -18.21
C CYS A 123 -5.59 -4.35 -19.33
N HIS A 124 -5.72 -5.67 -19.43
CA HIS A 124 -5.92 -6.39 -20.68
C HIS A 124 -6.92 -7.51 -20.43
#